data_AF-A0A2V7SQH5-F1
#
_entry.id   AF-A0A2V7SQH5-F1
#
_cell.length_a   1.000
_cell.length_b   1.000
_cell.length_c   1.000
_cell.angle_alpha   90.00
_cell.angle_beta   90.00
_cell.angle_gamma   90.00
#
_symmetry.space_group_name_H-M   'P 1'
#
loop_
_entity.id
_entity.type
_entity.pdbx_description
1 polymer ?
#
loop_
_entity_poly.entity_id
_entity_poly.type
_entity_poly.pdbx_seq_one_letter_code
_entity_poly.pdbx_strand_id
1 'polypeptide(L)'
;MSHLSTERLAALGDEEPTAAEASHLAACADCARERSAYRTLVAMARTERDAIGIPLTRWDSIASALASEQSSATPSVTLISAPARIATPGRSVRLMRMPLRAAAGFLLLAGGAIAGRISAGAPPIQLGGAPGNAAATAASSTASMKQRDSATFASVEDARLAQLRSEATYQQAAEFLAEHDSAGAPDNSPEMVKSRLAALDQMISTTRAAMREAPHDPVINGYYLTTVGQREVALRQLNTALPASLRANSF
;
A
#
# COMPACT_ATOMS: atom_id res chain seq x y z
N MET A 1 43.54 3.07 -10.80
CA MET A 1 42.80 1.80 -11.02
C MET A 1 41.35 2.15 -11.23
N SER A 2 40.66 1.52 -12.19
CA SER A 2 39.22 1.74 -12.38
C SER A 2 38.44 1.06 -11.25
N HIS A 3 37.58 1.82 -10.57
CA HIS A 3 36.68 1.29 -9.55
C HIS A 3 35.58 0.43 -10.18
N LEU A 4 34.97 -0.45 -9.38
CA LEU A 4 33.72 -1.11 -9.75
C LEU A 4 32.59 -0.09 -9.88
N SER A 5 31.61 -0.35 -10.74
CA SER A 5 30.44 0.53 -10.85
C SER A 5 29.59 0.45 -9.58
N THR A 6 28.85 1.52 -9.30
CA THR A 6 27.92 1.63 -8.17
C THR A 6 26.87 0.51 -8.18
N GLU A 7 26.35 0.17 -9.36
CA GLU A 7 25.37 -0.91 -9.53
C GLU A 7 25.99 -2.26 -9.16
N ARG A 8 27.25 -2.49 -9.54
CA ARG A 8 27.93 -3.74 -9.21
C ARG A 8 28.26 -3.84 -7.73
N LEU A 9 28.68 -2.74 -7.10
CA LEU A 9 28.91 -2.68 -5.66
C LEU A 9 27.63 -2.90 -4.85
N ALA A 10 26.49 -2.38 -5.33
CA ALA A 10 25.19 -2.63 -4.73
C ALA A 10 24.78 -4.11 -4.81
N ALA A 11 24.96 -4.75 -5.98
CA ALA A 11 24.68 -6.19 -6.15
C ALA A 11 25.57 -7.07 -5.26
N LEU A 12 26.83 -6.68 -5.01
CA LEU A 12 27.73 -7.38 -4.09
C LEU A 12 27.38 -7.22 -2.60
N GLY A 13 26.29 -6.51 -2.30
CA GLY A 13 25.70 -6.42 -0.96
C GLY A 13 25.05 -7.73 -0.50
N ASP A 14 24.41 -8.45 -1.42
CA ASP A 14 23.74 -9.73 -1.18
C ASP A 14 24.29 -10.90 -2.02
N GLU A 15 25.00 -10.63 -3.12
CA GLU A 15 25.69 -11.64 -3.92
C GLU A 15 27.11 -11.96 -3.43
N GLU A 16 27.61 -13.15 -3.79
CA GLU A 16 29.03 -13.50 -3.60
C GLU A 16 29.91 -12.88 -4.72
N PRO A 17 31.05 -12.27 -4.37
CA PRO A 17 31.96 -11.71 -5.35
C PRO A 17 32.66 -12.80 -6.15
N THR A 18 32.86 -12.55 -7.44
CA THR A 18 33.74 -13.38 -8.27
C THR A 18 35.20 -13.28 -7.80
N ALA A 19 36.06 -14.22 -8.21
CA ALA A 19 37.48 -14.21 -7.83
C ALA A 19 38.20 -12.90 -8.22
N ALA A 20 37.87 -12.34 -9.40
CA ALA A 20 38.43 -11.07 -9.85
C ALA A 20 37.96 -9.89 -8.98
N GLU A 21 36.67 -9.84 -8.64
CA GLU A 21 36.11 -8.80 -7.76
C GLU A 21 36.64 -8.90 -6.34
N ALA A 22 36.82 -10.12 -5.82
CA ALA A 22 37.43 -10.34 -4.51
C ALA A 22 38.88 -9.82 -4.48
N SER A 23 39.66 -10.09 -5.54
CA SER A 23 41.02 -9.55 -5.67
C SER A 23 41.04 -8.01 -5.74
N HIS A 24 40.06 -7.41 -6.43
CA HIS A 24 39.91 -5.96 -6.50
C HIS A 24 39.51 -5.35 -5.16
N LEU A 25 38.54 -5.93 -4.46
CA LEU A 25 38.09 -5.47 -3.14
C LEU A 25 39.19 -5.58 -2.08
N ALA A 26 40.09 -6.56 -2.20
CA ALA A 26 41.27 -6.67 -1.34
C ALA A 26 42.30 -5.56 -1.61
N ALA A 27 42.37 -5.05 -2.85
CA ALA A 27 43.32 -4.02 -3.27
C ALA A 27 42.76 -2.58 -3.19
N CYS A 28 41.43 -2.39 -3.22
CA CYS A 28 40.78 -1.08 -3.27
C CYS A 28 39.93 -0.81 -2.03
N ALA A 29 40.45 0.04 -1.12
CA ALA A 29 39.78 0.37 0.14
C ALA A 29 38.44 1.11 -0.04
N ASP A 30 38.30 1.93 -1.09
CA ASP A 30 37.07 2.68 -1.35
C ASP A 30 35.93 1.75 -1.76
N CYS A 31 36.17 0.84 -2.70
CA CYS A 31 35.19 -0.17 -3.11
C CYS A 31 34.86 -1.14 -1.97
N ALA A 32 35.83 -1.49 -1.12
CA ALA A 32 35.58 -2.31 0.07
C ALA A 32 34.67 -1.61 1.08
N ARG A 33 34.90 -0.32 1.33
CA ARG A 33 34.08 0.51 2.22
C ARG A 33 32.65 0.65 1.69
N GLU A 34 32.50 0.96 0.41
CA GLU A 34 31.18 1.12 -0.22
C GLU A 34 30.38 -0.19 -0.22
N ARG A 35 31.03 -1.32 -0.54
CA ARG A 35 30.40 -2.65 -0.39
C ARG A 35 29.95 -2.90 1.05
N SER A 36 30.78 -2.58 2.05
CA SER A 36 30.40 -2.78 3.45
C SER A 36 29.16 -1.97 3.84
N ALA A 37 29.03 -0.74 3.32
CA ALA A 37 27.84 0.08 3.52
C ALA A 37 26.59 -0.58 2.92
N TYR A 38 26.67 -1.10 1.69
CA TYR A 38 25.56 -1.85 1.08
C TYR A 38 25.19 -3.11 1.87
N ARG A 39 26.17 -3.87 2.39
CA ARG A 39 25.90 -5.04 3.25
C ARG A 39 25.18 -4.65 4.53
N THR A 40 25.56 -3.55 5.16
CA THR A 40 24.88 -3.03 6.35
C THR A 40 23.44 -2.61 6.05
N LEU A 41 23.20 -1.93 4.92
CA LEU A 41 21.83 -1.57 4.49
C LEU A 41 20.96 -2.82 4.27
N VAL A 42 21.48 -3.85 3.59
CA VAL A 42 20.78 -5.11 3.38
C VAL A 42 20.49 -5.82 4.71
N ALA A 43 21.45 -5.82 5.64
CA ALA A 43 21.27 -6.42 6.96
C ALA A 43 20.16 -5.71 7.75
N MET A 44 20.17 -4.37 7.81
CA MET A 44 19.11 -3.60 8.47
C MET A 44 17.74 -3.87 7.84
N ALA A 45 17.65 -3.90 6.51
CA ALA A 45 16.40 -4.20 5.82
C ALA A 45 15.86 -5.61 6.12
N ARG A 46 16.74 -6.60 6.35
CA ARG A 46 16.34 -7.95 6.77
C ARG A 46 15.84 -7.94 8.22
N THR A 47 16.57 -7.28 9.13
CA THR A 47 16.15 -7.15 10.54
C THR A 47 14.79 -6.48 10.67
N GLU A 48 14.56 -5.39 9.95
CA GLU A 48 13.25 -4.72 9.93
C GLU A 48 12.15 -5.61 9.37
N ARG A 49 12.43 -6.36 8.29
CA ARG A 49 11.47 -7.31 7.72
C ARG A 49 11.09 -8.40 8.73
N ASP A 50 12.06 -8.93 9.47
CA ASP A 50 11.83 -9.98 10.46
C ASP A 50 11.06 -9.43 11.68
N ALA A 51 11.27 -8.15 12.04
CA ALA A 51 10.57 -7.47 13.13
C ALA A 51 9.07 -7.25 12.83
N ILE A 52 8.69 -7.12 11.56
CA ILE A 52 7.29 -6.92 11.13
C ILE A 52 6.43 -8.21 11.30
N GLY A 53 7.04 -9.34 11.69
CA GLY A 53 6.34 -10.59 12.03
C GLY A 53 6.09 -11.52 10.84
N ILE A 54 5.18 -12.49 11.00
CA ILE A 54 4.87 -13.49 9.97
C ILE A 54 4.33 -12.77 8.73
N PRO A 55 4.95 -12.92 7.56
CA PRO A 55 4.52 -12.19 6.37
C PRO A 55 3.09 -12.60 5.99
N LEU A 56 2.24 -11.60 5.71
CA LEU A 56 0.83 -11.76 5.34
C LEU A 56 0.64 -12.68 4.11
N THR A 57 1.69 -12.81 3.28
CA THR A 57 1.77 -13.76 2.18
C THR A 57 3.17 -14.36 2.11
N ARG A 58 3.26 -15.67 1.86
CA ARG A 58 4.54 -16.36 1.65
C ARG A 58 4.85 -16.42 0.16
N TRP A 59 6.08 -16.13 -0.22
CA TRP A 59 6.51 -16.18 -1.63
C TRP A 59 6.19 -17.52 -2.28
N ASP A 60 6.34 -18.64 -1.57
CA ASP A 60 6.01 -19.99 -2.08
C ASP A 60 4.53 -20.13 -2.48
N SER A 61 3.63 -19.46 -1.76
CA SER A 61 2.19 -19.44 -2.10
C SER A 61 1.93 -18.64 -3.37
N ILE A 62 2.69 -17.55 -3.58
CA ILE A 62 2.57 -16.72 -4.79
C ILE A 62 3.21 -17.45 -5.97
N ALA A 63 4.40 -18.03 -5.78
CA ALA A 63 5.12 -18.77 -6.80
C ALA A 63 4.32 -19.99 -7.29
N SER A 64 3.68 -20.74 -6.37
CA SER A 64 2.80 -21.86 -6.74
C SER A 64 1.55 -21.40 -7.50
N ALA A 65 0.91 -20.30 -7.07
CA ALA A 65 -0.22 -19.71 -7.80
C ALA A 65 0.19 -19.31 -9.23
N LEU A 66 1.31 -18.59 -9.38
CA LEU A 66 1.84 -18.19 -10.69
C LEU A 66 2.24 -19.37 -11.57
N ALA A 67 2.77 -20.46 -10.99
CA ALA A 67 3.08 -21.68 -11.74
C ALA A 67 1.82 -22.39 -12.23
N SER A 68 0.75 -22.40 -11.41
CA SER A 68 -0.55 -22.97 -11.79
C SER A 68 -1.25 -22.17 -12.89
N GLU A 69 -1.13 -20.84 -12.88
CA GLU A 69 -1.64 -19.96 -13.93
C GLU A 69 -0.88 -20.15 -15.25
N GLN A 70 0.45 -20.24 -15.21
CA GLN A 70 1.27 -20.50 -16.40
C GLN A 70 1.01 -21.89 -17.01
N SER A 71 0.77 -22.90 -16.16
CA SER A 71 0.42 -24.24 -16.62
C SER A 71 -0.96 -24.29 -17.29
N SER A 72 -1.92 -23.52 -16.75
CA SER A 72 -3.28 -23.38 -17.30
C SER A 72 -3.34 -22.52 -18.57
N ALA A 73 -2.33 -21.67 -18.78
CA ALA A 73 -2.17 -20.85 -19.97
C ALA A 73 -1.48 -21.58 -21.14
N THR A 74 -1.34 -22.90 -21.09
CA THR A 74 -0.93 -23.70 -22.26
C THR A 74 -2.18 -23.94 -23.13
N PRO A 75 -2.41 -23.19 -24.23
CA PRO A 75 -3.36 -23.68 -25.22
C PRO A 75 -2.81 -25.01 -25.71
N SER A 76 -3.56 -26.08 -25.47
CA SER A 76 -3.36 -27.35 -26.13
C SER A 76 -3.54 -27.11 -27.63
N VAL A 77 -2.45 -26.74 -28.31
CA VAL A 77 -2.38 -26.80 -29.77
C VAL A 77 -2.41 -28.28 -30.10
N THR A 78 -3.61 -28.76 -30.40
CA THR A 78 -3.82 -30.05 -31.04
C THR A 78 -3.05 -30.02 -32.35
N LEU A 79 -1.85 -30.58 -32.35
CA LEU A 79 -1.04 -30.78 -33.55
C LEU A 79 -1.73 -31.84 -34.41
N ILE A 80 -2.55 -31.39 -35.35
CA ILE A 80 -2.91 -32.19 -36.52
C ILE A 80 -1.62 -32.34 -37.32
N SER A 81 -1.09 -33.56 -37.33
CA SER A 81 0.07 -33.99 -38.10
C SER A 81 -0.24 -33.99 -39.59
N ALA A 82 0.42 -33.12 -40.36
CA ALA A 82 0.65 -33.26 -41.81
C ALA A 82 1.90 -32.45 -42.22
N PRO A 83 2.65 -32.87 -43.27
CA PRO A 83 4.09 -32.78 -43.25
C PRO A 83 4.70 -31.49 -43.81
N ALA A 84 5.85 -31.16 -43.23
CA ALA A 84 7.01 -30.42 -43.73
C ALA A 84 6.83 -29.55 -45.00
N ARG A 85 6.92 -28.22 -44.81
CA ARG A 85 7.54 -27.32 -45.78
C ARG A 85 8.46 -26.32 -45.07
N ILE A 86 9.72 -26.34 -45.47
CA ILE A 86 10.73 -25.32 -45.15
C ILE A 86 10.40 -24.08 -45.99
N ALA A 87 10.15 -22.94 -45.34
CA ALA A 87 10.27 -21.60 -45.92
C ALA A 87 10.32 -20.54 -44.81
N THR A 88 11.47 -19.87 -44.67
CA THR A 88 11.57 -18.49 -44.13
C THR A 88 11.18 -17.50 -45.25
N PRO A 89 11.13 -16.16 -45.05
CA PRO A 89 10.88 -15.32 -43.86
C PRO A 89 9.65 -14.38 -44.09
N GLY A 90 9.05 -13.81 -43.04
CA GLY A 90 7.86 -12.97 -43.24
C GLY A 90 7.52 -12.05 -42.08
N ARG A 91 8.21 -10.91 -42.04
CA ARG A 91 8.02 -9.78 -41.12
C ARG A 91 6.66 -9.11 -41.38
N SER A 92 5.68 -9.29 -40.48
CA SER A 92 4.42 -8.52 -40.38
C SER A 92 3.81 -8.86 -39.02
N VAL A 93 3.16 -8.02 -38.22
CA VAL A 93 2.55 -6.70 -38.37
C VAL A 93 2.79 -5.99 -37.04
N ARG A 94 3.64 -4.97 -37.01
CA ARG A 94 3.79 -4.07 -35.85
C ARG A 94 3.15 -2.75 -36.25
N LEU A 95 1.84 -2.62 -36.08
CA LEU A 95 1.17 -1.32 -36.07
C LEU A 95 -0.15 -1.40 -35.29
N MET A 96 -0.50 -0.25 -34.71
CA MET A 96 -1.70 0.08 -33.95
C MET A 96 -1.73 -0.35 -32.47
N ARG A 97 -1.11 0.51 -31.63
CA ARG A 97 -1.81 1.25 -30.56
C ARG A 97 -0.86 2.28 -29.94
N MET A 98 -0.75 3.43 -30.61
CA MET A 98 -0.52 4.72 -29.95
C MET A 98 -1.65 5.62 -30.43
N PRO A 99 -2.34 6.31 -29.51
CA PRO A 99 -1.94 7.69 -29.29
C PRO A 99 -2.05 8.19 -27.83
N LEU A 100 -1.54 9.41 -27.64
CA LEU A 100 -1.72 10.33 -26.50
C LEU A 100 -0.84 10.15 -25.24
N ARG A 101 0.40 10.67 -25.32
CA ARG A 101 1.08 11.29 -24.17
C ARG A 101 1.79 12.56 -24.64
N ALA A 102 1.06 13.67 -24.75
CA ALA A 102 1.61 14.96 -25.13
C ALA A 102 1.09 16.17 -24.33
N ALA A 103 0.36 15.98 -23.21
CA ALA A 103 -0.25 17.11 -22.48
C ALA A 103 0.22 17.32 -21.03
N ALA A 104 1.05 16.45 -20.44
CA ALA A 104 1.40 16.54 -19.02
C ALA A 104 2.66 17.39 -18.71
N GLY A 105 3.41 17.85 -19.72
CA GLY A 105 4.69 18.54 -19.52
C GLY A 105 4.59 20.03 -19.18
N PHE A 106 3.57 20.73 -19.70
CA PHE A 106 3.48 22.19 -19.55
C PHE A 106 2.81 22.66 -18.25
N LEU A 107 2.08 21.80 -17.54
CA LEU A 107 1.46 22.14 -16.26
C LEU A 107 2.44 22.07 -15.07
N LEU A 108 3.48 21.24 -15.15
CA LEU A 108 4.47 21.09 -14.06
C LEU A 108 5.48 22.26 -13.99
N LEU A 109 5.71 22.97 -15.10
CA LEU A 109 6.69 24.06 -15.16
C LEU A 109 6.15 25.40 -14.65
N ALA A 110 4.83 25.62 -14.67
CA ALA A 110 4.21 26.83 -14.10
C ALA A 110 4.00 26.73 -12.58
N GLY A 111 3.78 25.53 -12.02
CA GLY A 111 3.59 25.33 -10.58
C GLY A 111 4.89 25.38 -9.74
N GLY A 112 6.02 24.99 -10.32
CA GLY A 112 7.31 24.91 -9.61
C GLY A 112 7.90 26.27 -9.20
N ALA A 113 7.57 27.35 -9.90
CA ALA A 113 8.11 28.68 -9.60
C ALA A 113 7.50 29.35 -8.36
N ILE A 114 6.33 28.91 -7.91
CA ILE A 114 5.65 29.48 -6.72
C ILE A 114 6.11 28.77 -5.45
N ALA A 115 6.32 27.45 -5.49
CA ALA A 115 6.76 26.67 -4.33
C ALA A 115 8.23 26.92 -3.93
N GLY A 116 9.11 27.22 -4.89
CA GLY A 116 10.55 27.43 -4.61
C GLY A 116 10.89 28.72 -3.86
N ARG A 117 10.02 29.74 -3.90
CA ARG A 117 10.32 31.06 -3.33
C ARG A 117 9.93 31.19 -1.84
N ILE A 118 9.05 30.32 -1.35
CA ILE A 118 8.64 30.28 0.06
C ILE A 118 9.73 29.62 0.93
N SER A 119 10.58 28.79 0.34
CA SER A 119 11.66 28.10 1.07
C SER A 119 12.94 28.94 1.29
N ALA A 120 13.00 30.18 0.77
CA ALA A 120 14.19 31.03 0.81
C ALA A 120 14.02 32.33 1.64
N GLY A 121 12.90 32.53 2.34
CA GLY A 121 12.75 33.61 3.33
C GLY A 121 12.80 35.05 2.79
N ALA A 122 12.49 35.28 1.51
CA ALA A 122 12.41 36.64 0.96
C ALA A 122 11.03 37.29 1.22
N PRO A 123 10.96 38.57 1.61
CA PRO A 123 9.68 39.25 1.82
C PRO A 123 8.95 39.49 0.49
N PRO A 124 7.61 39.39 0.45
CA PRO A 124 6.83 39.69 -0.75
C PRO A 124 6.89 41.19 -1.06
N ILE A 125 7.13 41.52 -2.34
CA ILE A 125 6.96 42.87 -2.88
C ILE A 125 5.47 43.21 -2.80
N GLN A 126 5.11 44.16 -1.93
CA GLN A 126 3.75 44.70 -1.84
C GLN A 126 3.45 45.53 -3.09
N LEU A 127 2.62 44.99 -3.97
CA LEU A 127 1.99 45.76 -5.03
C LEU A 127 0.57 46.11 -4.58
N GLY A 128 0.43 47.29 -3.98
CA GLY A 128 -0.80 48.10 -3.90
C GLY A 128 -1.98 47.53 -3.10
N GLY A 129 -2.27 48.14 -1.94
CA GLY A 129 -3.58 48.05 -1.28
C GLY A 129 -3.52 48.25 0.23
N ALA A 130 -4.19 49.30 0.72
CA ALA A 130 -4.20 49.81 2.10
C ALA A 130 -4.67 48.81 3.19
N PRO A 131 -4.44 49.09 4.50
CA PRO A 131 -4.53 48.11 5.57
C PRO A 131 -5.96 47.95 6.10
N GLY A 132 -6.39 46.72 6.33
CA GLY A 132 -7.65 46.42 7.01
C GLY A 132 -7.89 44.93 7.24
N ASN A 133 -7.66 44.48 8.47
CA ASN A 133 -8.33 43.33 9.11
C ASN A 133 -8.23 41.93 8.48
N ALA A 134 -7.02 41.48 8.11
CA ALA A 134 -6.78 40.07 7.71
C ALA A 134 -5.98 39.24 8.75
N ALA A 135 -5.80 39.73 9.99
CA ALA A 135 -4.99 39.05 11.00
C ALA A 135 -5.77 38.04 11.87
N ALA A 136 -7.11 38.01 11.80
CA ALA A 136 -7.92 37.16 12.69
C ALA A 136 -8.25 35.76 12.12
N THR A 137 -8.14 35.55 10.80
CA THR A 137 -8.59 34.31 10.15
C THR A 137 -7.46 33.36 9.76
N ALA A 138 -6.21 33.82 9.77
CA ALA A 138 -5.03 32.98 9.50
C ALA A 138 -4.44 32.32 10.76
N ALA A 139 -4.78 32.83 11.96
CA ALA A 139 -4.27 32.28 13.22
C ALA A 139 -4.88 30.90 13.58
N SER A 140 -6.11 30.62 13.16
CA SER A 140 -6.80 29.37 13.49
C SER A 140 -6.31 28.15 12.69
N SER A 141 -5.78 28.36 11.49
CA SER A 141 -5.36 27.26 10.59
C SER A 141 -3.94 26.77 10.91
N THR A 142 -3.10 27.63 11.48
CA THR A 142 -1.72 27.28 11.89
C THR A 142 -1.64 26.71 13.30
N ALA A 143 -2.65 26.95 14.15
CA ALA A 143 -2.72 26.40 15.51
C ALA A 143 -3.09 24.91 15.53
N SER A 144 -3.88 24.43 14.56
CA SER A 144 -4.33 23.03 14.50
C SER A 144 -3.21 22.06 14.11
N MET A 145 -2.20 22.49 13.35
CA MET A 145 -1.14 21.60 12.87
C MET A 145 0.01 21.42 13.87
N LYS A 146 0.14 22.33 14.86
CA LYS A 146 1.15 22.25 15.93
C LYS A 146 0.69 21.38 17.11
N GLN A 147 -0.58 20.99 17.16
CA GLN A 147 -1.15 20.15 18.21
C GLN A 147 -1.07 18.65 17.84
N ARG A 148 0.08 18.23 17.31
CA ARG A 148 0.48 16.82 17.22
C ARG A 148 1.65 16.51 18.15
N ASP A 149 1.98 17.42 19.06
CA ASP A 149 2.94 17.16 20.13
C ASP A 149 2.29 16.22 21.14
N SER A 150 2.69 14.94 21.08
CA SER A 150 2.58 13.91 22.11
C SER A 150 1.54 14.18 23.21
N ALA A 151 0.36 13.56 23.11
CA ALA A 151 -0.65 13.61 24.16
C ALA A 151 -0.07 13.02 25.46
N THR A 152 0.38 13.90 26.36
CA THR A 152 0.78 13.51 27.72
C THR A 152 -0.48 13.49 28.58
N PHE A 153 -0.80 12.34 29.17
CA PHE A 153 -1.96 12.18 30.04
C PHE A 153 -1.55 12.38 31.51
N ALA A 154 -2.36 13.13 32.27
CA ALA A 154 -2.11 13.36 33.69
C ALA A 154 -2.49 12.14 34.56
N SER A 155 -3.38 11.27 34.06
CA SER A 155 -3.78 10.02 34.72
C SER A 155 -4.23 8.96 33.70
N VAL A 156 -4.35 7.71 34.17
CA VAL A 156 -4.89 6.60 33.37
C VAL A 156 -6.35 6.85 32.99
N GLU A 157 -7.13 7.47 33.88
CA GLU A 157 -8.54 7.77 33.61
C GLU A 157 -8.67 8.87 32.54
N ASP A 158 -7.80 9.88 32.56
CA ASP A 158 -7.75 10.90 31.52
C ASP A 158 -7.40 10.29 30.15
N ALA A 159 -6.46 9.33 30.13
CA ALA A 159 -6.11 8.60 28.92
C ALA A 159 -7.30 7.77 28.40
N ARG A 160 -8.02 7.09 29.28
CA ARG A 160 -9.20 6.29 28.92
C ARG A 160 -10.33 7.17 28.38
N LEU A 161 -10.60 8.32 29.00
CA LEU A 161 -11.59 9.28 28.52
C LEU A 161 -11.17 9.93 27.19
N ALA A 162 -9.87 10.17 26.98
CA ALA A 162 -9.35 10.63 25.69
C ALA A 162 -9.48 9.56 24.61
N GLN A 163 -9.23 8.29 24.93
CA GLN A 163 -9.43 7.17 24.02
C GLN A 163 -10.91 7.05 23.60
N LEU A 164 -11.84 7.02 24.56
CA LEU A 164 -13.27 6.91 24.25
C LEU A 164 -13.77 8.07 23.36
N ARG A 165 -13.31 9.29 23.62
CA ARG A 165 -13.63 10.45 22.76
C ARG A 165 -13.04 10.31 21.36
N SER A 166 -11.83 9.79 21.26
CA SER A 166 -11.17 9.57 19.96
C SER A 166 -11.88 8.50 19.15
N GLU A 167 -12.31 7.40 19.79
CA GLU A 167 -13.11 6.35 19.17
C GLU A 167 -14.45 6.90 18.66
N ALA A 168 -15.17 7.68 19.48
CA ALA A 168 -16.42 8.32 19.06
C ALA A 168 -16.22 9.30 17.89
N THR A 169 -15.14 10.09 17.93
CA THR A 169 -14.79 11.03 16.86
C THR A 169 -14.47 10.29 15.56
N TYR A 170 -13.74 9.16 15.66
CA TYR A 170 -13.43 8.32 14.51
C TYR A 170 -14.70 7.71 13.91
N GLN A 171 -15.61 7.17 14.72
CA GLN A 171 -16.87 6.61 14.25
C GLN A 171 -17.71 7.66 13.53
N GLN A 172 -17.86 8.85 14.11
CA GLN A 172 -18.59 9.96 13.49
C GLN A 172 -17.94 10.40 12.17
N ALA A 173 -16.61 10.48 12.12
CA ALA A 173 -15.89 10.81 10.90
C ALA A 173 -16.07 9.74 9.82
N ALA A 174 -16.05 8.46 10.19
CA ALA A 174 -16.26 7.35 9.26
C ALA A 174 -17.67 7.36 8.68
N GLU A 175 -18.70 7.64 9.47
CA GLU A 175 -20.08 7.80 9.00
C GLU A 175 -20.21 9.00 8.04
N PHE A 176 -19.67 10.15 8.42
CA PHE A 176 -19.65 11.34 7.58
C PHE A 176 -18.94 11.07 6.24
N LEU A 177 -17.79 10.39 6.28
CA LEU A 177 -17.07 9.99 5.07
C LEU A 177 -17.89 8.99 4.24
N ALA A 178 -18.57 8.04 4.85
CA ALA A 178 -19.43 7.11 4.11
C ALA A 178 -20.61 7.81 3.40
N GLU A 179 -21.14 8.88 4.00
CA GLU A 179 -22.23 9.67 3.41
C GLU A 179 -21.76 10.64 2.32
N HIS A 180 -20.58 11.24 2.49
CA HIS A 180 -20.10 12.33 1.64
C HIS A 180 -18.99 11.96 0.66
N ASP A 181 -18.32 10.81 0.85
CA ASP A 181 -17.32 10.31 -0.09
C ASP A 181 -18.01 9.63 -1.28
N SER A 182 -18.22 10.43 -2.33
CA SER A 182 -18.68 9.98 -3.64
C SER A 182 -17.53 9.65 -4.59
N ALA A 183 -16.27 9.90 -4.20
CA ALA A 183 -15.09 9.70 -5.05
C ALA A 183 -14.70 8.22 -5.20
N GLY A 184 -15.28 7.35 -4.36
CA GLY A 184 -15.17 5.91 -4.46
C GLY A 184 -16.40 5.24 -3.90
N ALA A 185 -17.59 5.58 -4.42
CA ALA A 185 -18.82 4.84 -4.10
C ALA A 185 -18.46 3.36 -4.10
N PRO A 186 -18.50 2.68 -2.93
CA PRO A 186 -17.98 1.33 -2.82
C PRO A 186 -18.77 0.53 -3.83
N ASP A 187 -18.05 -0.03 -4.81
CA ASP A 187 -18.65 -0.90 -5.78
C ASP A 187 -19.13 -2.12 -4.98
N ASN A 188 -20.38 -2.03 -4.48
CA ASN A 188 -21.10 -3.06 -3.72
C ASN A 188 -21.46 -4.23 -4.65
N SER A 189 -20.61 -4.46 -5.65
CA SER A 189 -20.62 -5.63 -6.47
C SER A 189 -20.70 -6.86 -5.55
N PRO A 190 -21.54 -7.83 -5.89
CA PRO A 190 -21.73 -9.01 -5.06
C PRO A 190 -20.41 -9.76 -4.80
N GLU A 191 -19.44 -9.69 -5.73
CA GLU A 191 -18.11 -10.28 -5.57
C GLU A 191 -17.26 -9.59 -4.50
N MET A 192 -17.26 -8.25 -4.42
CA MET A 192 -16.58 -7.52 -3.35
C MET A 192 -17.17 -7.82 -1.98
N VAL A 193 -18.50 -7.91 -1.89
CA VAL A 193 -19.19 -8.25 -0.64
C VAL A 193 -18.89 -9.70 -0.23
N LYS A 194 -18.84 -10.66 -1.18
CA LYS A 194 -18.40 -12.04 -0.91
C LYS A 194 -16.96 -12.10 -0.43
N SER A 195 -16.05 -11.36 -1.06
CA SER A 195 -14.64 -11.29 -0.62
C SER A 195 -14.52 -10.73 0.79
N ARG A 196 -15.28 -9.68 1.11
CA ARG A 196 -15.33 -9.11 2.46
C ARG A 196 -15.88 -10.13 3.46
N LEU A 197 -16.93 -10.86 3.10
CA LEU A 197 -17.52 -11.90 3.94
C LEU A 197 -16.52 -13.01 4.26
N ALA A 198 -15.77 -13.50 3.26
CA ALA A 198 -14.72 -14.49 3.45
C ALA A 198 -13.61 -14.00 4.39
N ALA A 199 -13.21 -12.73 4.27
CA ALA A 199 -12.24 -12.12 5.19
C ALA A 199 -12.77 -12.03 6.63
N LEU A 200 -14.04 -11.63 6.80
CA LEU A 200 -14.69 -11.58 8.12
C LEU A 200 -14.82 -12.96 8.76
N ASP A 201 -15.12 -14.00 7.97
CA ASP A 201 -15.14 -15.40 8.44
C ASP A 201 -13.75 -15.86 8.92
N GLN A 202 -12.70 -15.50 8.19
CA GLN A 202 -11.32 -15.78 8.60
C GLN A 202 -10.94 -15.06 9.90
N MET A 203 -11.34 -13.79 10.06
CA MET A 203 -11.15 -13.03 11.29
C MET A 203 -11.87 -13.70 12.47
N ILE A 204 -13.14 -14.08 12.30
CA ILE A 204 -13.92 -14.80 13.32
C ILE A 204 -13.22 -16.09 13.75
N SER A 205 -12.71 -16.88 12.79
CA SER A 205 -11.95 -18.10 13.07
C SER A 205 -10.69 -17.82 13.90
N THR A 206 -9.93 -16.80 13.50
CA THR A 206 -8.69 -16.38 14.17
C THR A 206 -8.97 -15.88 15.59
N THR A 207 -9.98 -15.02 15.77
CA THR A 207 -10.35 -14.50 17.09
C THR A 207 -10.90 -15.59 18.00
N ARG A 208 -11.63 -16.59 17.48
CA ARG A 208 -12.02 -17.77 18.27
C ARG A 208 -10.83 -18.61 18.72
N ALA A 209 -9.79 -18.73 17.89
CA ALA A 209 -8.56 -19.38 18.31
C ALA A 209 -7.89 -18.60 19.45
N ALA A 210 -7.82 -17.27 19.34
CA ALA A 210 -7.28 -16.39 20.38
C ALA A 210 -8.10 -16.47 21.69
N MET A 211 -9.44 -16.51 21.62
CA MET A 211 -10.30 -16.66 22.79
C MET A 211 -10.15 -18.02 23.49
N ARG A 212 -9.72 -19.08 22.78
CA ARG A 212 -9.41 -20.36 23.44
C ARG A 212 -8.16 -20.26 24.32
N GLU A 213 -7.21 -19.43 23.92
CA GLU A 213 -5.99 -19.16 24.70
C GLU A 213 -6.26 -18.17 25.85
N ALA A 214 -7.09 -17.15 25.60
CA ALA A 214 -7.44 -16.12 26.58
C ALA A 214 -8.97 -15.91 26.70
N PRO A 215 -9.70 -16.81 27.41
CA PRO A 215 -11.17 -16.81 27.44
C PRO A 215 -11.81 -15.59 28.11
N HIS A 216 -11.06 -14.87 28.94
CA HIS A 216 -11.56 -13.75 29.74
C HIS A 216 -10.95 -12.40 29.33
N ASP A 217 -10.30 -12.34 28.17
CA ASP A 217 -9.78 -11.08 27.65
C ASP A 217 -10.94 -10.23 27.06
N PRO A 218 -11.23 -9.05 27.63
CA PRO A 218 -12.33 -8.20 27.17
C PRO A 218 -12.08 -7.58 25.79
N VAL A 219 -10.82 -7.37 25.40
CA VAL A 219 -10.44 -6.78 24.12
C VAL A 219 -10.66 -7.79 22.99
N ILE A 220 -10.19 -9.02 23.17
CA ILE A 220 -10.37 -10.10 22.18
C ILE A 220 -11.87 -10.40 22.00
N ASN A 221 -12.63 -10.45 23.09
CA ASN A 221 -14.08 -10.63 23.01
C ASN A 221 -14.77 -9.46 22.28
N GLY A 222 -14.33 -8.22 22.51
CA GLY A 222 -14.79 -7.04 21.77
C GLY A 222 -14.58 -7.18 20.27
N TYR A 223 -13.37 -7.55 19.84
CA TYR A 223 -13.08 -7.78 18.42
C TYR A 223 -13.95 -8.89 17.82
N TYR A 224 -14.20 -9.97 18.56
CA TYR A 224 -15.09 -11.04 18.09
C TYR A 224 -16.50 -10.53 17.82
N LEU A 225 -17.11 -9.85 18.79
CA LEU A 225 -18.46 -9.34 18.68
C LEU A 225 -18.60 -8.31 17.55
N THR A 226 -17.64 -7.38 17.44
CA THR A 226 -17.63 -6.41 16.34
C THR A 226 -17.53 -7.11 14.99
N THR A 227 -16.65 -8.10 14.84
CA THR A 227 -16.48 -8.82 13.57
C THR A 227 -17.73 -9.61 13.18
N VAL A 228 -18.40 -10.25 14.15
CA VAL A 228 -19.68 -10.94 13.94
C VAL A 228 -20.76 -9.94 13.47
N GLY A 229 -20.86 -8.78 14.12
CA GLY A 229 -21.81 -7.74 13.70
C GLY A 229 -21.55 -7.23 12.27
N GLN A 230 -20.29 -7.01 11.89
CA GLN A 230 -19.92 -6.62 10.53
C GLN A 230 -20.27 -7.69 9.49
N ARG A 231 -20.13 -8.97 9.85
CA ARG A 231 -20.52 -10.10 8.98
C ARG A 231 -22.01 -10.09 8.68
N GLU A 232 -22.84 -9.84 9.68
CA GLU A 232 -24.30 -9.77 9.49
C GLU A 232 -24.71 -8.60 8.60
N VAL A 233 -24.06 -7.44 8.75
CA VAL A 233 -24.26 -6.29 7.86
C VAL A 233 -23.88 -6.63 6.43
N ALA A 234 -22.73 -7.28 6.22
CA ALA A 234 -22.28 -7.70 4.89
C ALA A 234 -23.25 -8.70 4.23
N LEU A 235 -23.82 -9.63 5.00
CA LEU A 235 -24.85 -10.55 4.49
C LEU A 235 -26.12 -9.82 4.06
N ARG A 236 -26.57 -8.82 4.82
CA ARG A 236 -27.72 -7.98 4.44
C ARG A 236 -27.42 -7.20 3.16
N GLN A 237 -26.23 -6.62 3.04
CA GLN A 237 -25.77 -5.92 1.83
C GLN A 237 -25.70 -6.84 0.61
N LEU A 238 -25.24 -8.09 0.80
CA LEU A 238 -25.24 -9.07 -0.27
C LEU A 238 -26.69 -9.35 -0.72
N ASN A 239 -27.60 -9.60 0.20
CA ASN A 239 -29.00 -9.88 -0.13
C ASN A 239 -29.70 -8.73 -0.87
N THR A 240 -29.35 -7.47 -0.57
CA THR A 240 -29.90 -6.31 -1.29
C THR A 240 -29.28 -6.12 -2.67
N ALA A 241 -28.00 -6.47 -2.85
CA ALA A 241 -27.27 -6.37 -4.12
C ALA A 241 -27.62 -7.48 -5.13
N LEU A 242 -28.10 -8.66 -4.68
CA LEU A 242 -28.52 -9.73 -5.57
C LEU A 242 -29.87 -9.44 -6.25
N PRO A 243 -30.03 -9.79 -7.56
CA PRO A 243 -31.32 -9.76 -8.24
C PRO A 243 -32.36 -10.59 -7.49
N ALA A 244 -33.64 -10.20 -7.54
CA ALA A 244 -34.73 -10.89 -6.83
C ALA A 244 -34.81 -12.40 -7.10
N SER A 245 -34.33 -12.86 -8.26
CA SER A 245 -34.27 -14.28 -8.66
C SER A 245 -33.17 -15.11 -7.99
N LEU A 246 -32.19 -14.47 -7.34
CA LEU A 246 -31.06 -15.11 -6.65
C LEU A 246 -31.04 -14.80 -5.14
N ARG A 247 -32.02 -14.04 -4.63
CA ARG A 247 -32.19 -13.87 -3.19
C ARG A 247 -32.53 -15.21 -2.58
N ALA A 248 -31.73 -15.66 -1.63
CA ALA A 248 -32.05 -16.83 -0.83
C ALA A 248 -33.30 -16.49 0.00
N ASN A 249 -34.48 -16.88 -0.49
CA ASN A 249 -35.69 -16.94 0.31
C ASN A 249 -35.49 -18.06 1.34
N SER A 250 -34.91 -17.74 2.50
CA SER A 250 -35.03 -18.61 3.67
C SER A 250 -36.37 -18.28 4.34
N PHE A 251 -37.29 -19.24 4.26
CA PHE A 251 -38.31 -19.44 5.30
C PHE A 251 -37.64 -19.86 6.60
#